data_AF-A0A2N0QR78-F1
#
_entry.id   AF-A0A2N0QR78-F1
#
_cell.length_a   1.000
_cell.length_b   1.000
_cell.length_c   1.000
_cell.angle_alpha   90.00
_cell.angle_beta   90.00
_cell.angle_gamma   90.00
#
_symmetry.space_group_name_H-M   'P 1'
#
loop_
_entity.id
_entity.type
_entity.pdbx_description
1 polymer ?
#
loop_
_entity_poly.entity_id
_entity_poly.type
_entity_poly.pdbx_seq_one_letter_code
_entity_poly.pdbx_strand_id
1 'polypeptide(L)'
;LKKMLDLISIVSFVVLGVIRWITYKFFIWPYYVSPLREIPGPPSDSPIFGNLKSLIKSDSFIEPQLQWVRKYGNIVKYNGLFNKPTLFVTDPKIIQEITLSKTYDFVKPFSTVGIKLFGNGLLFAEGDDHKRQRKMMNPAFAYSNIKEMVPTFIRVSSILKGLIENEINQGNSNINLTPYISKTALDII
;
A
#
# COMPACT_ATOMS: atom_id res chain seq x y z
N LEU A 1 -51.45 -18.42 -6.78
CA LEU A 1 -50.48 -19.30 -7.47
C LEU A 1 -49.66 -18.59 -8.55
N LYS A 2 -50.29 -18.01 -9.59
CA LYS A 2 -49.60 -17.34 -10.72
C LYS A 2 -48.61 -16.23 -10.32
N LYS A 3 -49.04 -15.28 -9.47
CA LYS A 3 -48.17 -14.21 -8.92
C LYS A 3 -46.94 -14.73 -8.15
N MET A 4 -47.05 -15.91 -7.52
CA MET A 4 -45.95 -16.50 -6.75
C MET A 4 -44.91 -17.16 -7.67
N LEU A 5 -45.37 -17.80 -8.76
CA LEU A 5 -44.51 -18.36 -9.81
C LEU A 5 -43.76 -17.26 -10.57
N ASP A 6 -44.42 -16.13 -10.87
CA ASP A 6 -43.79 -14.98 -11.52
C ASP A 6 -42.69 -14.36 -10.65
N LEU A 7 -42.91 -14.27 -9.33
CA LEU A 7 -41.91 -13.77 -8.39
C LEU A 7 -40.67 -14.69 -8.32
N ILE A 8 -40.87 -16.01 -8.28
CA ILE A 8 -39.76 -16.98 -8.26
C ILE A 8 -38.93 -16.89 -9.55
N SER A 9 -39.58 -16.71 -10.70
CA SER A 9 -38.91 -16.54 -12.00
C SER A 9 -38.04 -15.28 -12.03
N ILE A 10 -38.57 -14.15 -11.56
CA ILE A 10 -37.82 -12.88 -11.48
C ILE A 10 -36.60 -13.02 -10.55
N VAL A 11 -36.79 -13.61 -9.37
CA VAL A 11 -35.69 -13.83 -8.41
C VAL A 11 -34.63 -14.75 -9.03
N SER A 12 -35.03 -15.84 -9.68
CA SER A 12 -34.11 -16.76 -10.35
C SER A 12 -33.30 -16.08 -11.44
N PHE A 13 -33.94 -15.25 -12.27
CA PHE A 13 -33.28 -14.48 -13.33
C PHE A 13 -32.23 -13.52 -12.75
N VAL A 14 -32.56 -12.79 -11.67
CA VAL A 14 -31.62 -11.89 -10.99
C VAL A 14 -30.44 -12.67 -10.41
N VAL A 15 -30.70 -13.80 -9.74
CA VAL A 15 -29.65 -14.65 -9.14
C VAL A 15 -28.70 -15.18 -10.23
N LEU A 16 -29.23 -15.70 -11.34
CA LEU A 16 -28.42 -16.16 -12.47
C LEU A 16 -27.61 -15.03 -13.11
N GLY A 17 -28.20 -13.84 -13.24
CA GLY A 17 -27.50 -12.64 -13.71
C GLY A 17 -26.32 -12.26 -12.81
N VAL A 18 -26.51 -12.28 -11.50
CA VAL A 18 -25.45 -12.02 -10.51
C VAL A 18 -24.36 -13.09 -10.58
N ILE A 19 -24.72 -14.37 -10.63
CA ILE A 19 -23.76 -15.48 -10.76
C ILE A 19 -22.93 -15.32 -12.03
N ARG A 20 -23.57 -15.06 -13.17
CA ARG A 20 -22.89 -14.82 -14.45
C ARG A 20 -21.93 -13.63 -14.38
N TRP A 21 -22.35 -12.54 -13.74
CA TRP A 21 -21.50 -11.37 -13.57
C TRP A 21 -20.29 -11.66 -12.68
N ILE A 22 -20.48 -12.37 -11.57
CA ILE A 22 -19.41 -12.81 -10.65
C ILE A 22 -18.43 -13.72 -11.40
N THR A 23 -18.91 -14.75 -12.10
CA THR A 23 -18.04 -15.67 -12.84
C THR A 23 -17.26 -14.94 -13.93
N TYR A 24 -17.92 -14.06 -14.68
CA TYR A 24 -17.23 -13.23 -15.67
C TYR A 24 -16.15 -12.35 -15.03
N LYS A 25 -16.50 -11.60 -13.98
CA LYS A 25 -15.61 -10.60 -13.37
C LYS A 25 -14.40 -11.22 -12.66
N PHE A 26 -14.57 -12.35 -11.99
CA PHE A 26 -13.53 -12.94 -11.15
C PHE A 26 -12.77 -14.10 -11.81
N PHE A 27 -13.36 -14.78 -12.80
CA PHE A 27 -12.73 -15.93 -13.44
C PHE A 27 -12.45 -15.74 -14.93
N ILE A 28 -13.27 -14.98 -15.67
CA ILE A 28 -13.06 -14.81 -17.12
C ILE A 28 -12.21 -13.57 -17.41
N TRP A 29 -12.58 -12.43 -16.84
CA TRP A 29 -11.95 -11.15 -17.14
C TRP A 29 -10.45 -11.11 -16.79
N PRO A 30 -10.00 -11.56 -15.60
CA PRO A 30 -8.58 -11.47 -15.22
C PRO A 30 -7.65 -12.31 -16.10
N TYR A 31 -8.14 -13.45 -16.60
CA TYR A 31 -7.33 -14.43 -17.32
C TYR A 31 -7.39 -14.25 -18.84
N TYR A 32 -8.56 -13.88 -19.38
CA TYR A 32 -8.78 -13.90 -20.82
C TYR A 32 -8.97 -12.51 -21.44
N VAL A 33 -9.44 -11.51 -20.68
CA VAL A 33 -9.84 -10.20 -21.24
C VAL A 33 -8.88 -9.08 -20.85
N SER A 34 -8.28 -9.15 -19.66
CA SER A 34 -7.43 -8.08 -19.14
C SER A 34 -6.27 -7.76 -20.10
N PRO A 35 -6.02 -6.49 -20.43
CA PRO A 35 -4.86 -6.10 -21.25
C PRO A 35 -3.54 -6.40 -20.54
N LEU A 36 -3.56 -6.54 -19.22
CA LEU A 36 -2.38 -6.88 -18.42
C LEU A 36 -1.93 -8.32 -18.64
N ARG A 37 -2.70 -9.18 -19.32
CA ARG A 37 -2.38 -10.60 -19.52
C ARG A 37 -1.04 -10.84 -20.22
N GLU A 38 -0.61 -9.89 -21.05
CA GLU A 38 0.63 -9.95 -21.84
C GLU A 38 1.87 -9.64 -21.00
N ILE A 39 1.69 -9.03 -19.83
CA ILE A 39 2.78 -8.71 -18.92
C ILE A 39 3.22 -9.98 -18.19
N PRO A 40 4.53 -10.30 -18.18
CA PRO A 40 5.05 -11.50 -17.55
C PRO A 40 4.86 -11.45 -16.03
N GLY A 41 4.78 -12.63 -15.41
CA GLY A 41 4.69 -12.74 -13.96
C GLY A 41 4.38 -14.15 -13.48
N PRO A 42 4.33 -14.36 -12.15
CA PRO A 42 4.05 -15.67 -11.57
C PRO A 42 2.66 -16.18 -11.95
N PRO A 43 2.49 -17.50 -12.10
CA PRO A 43 1.15 -18.08 -12.18
C PRO A 43 0.40 -17.84 -10.87
N SER A 44 -0.93 -17.81 -10.93
CA SER A 44 -1.76 -17.64 -9.73
C SER A 44 -1.75 -18.89 -8.87
N ASP A 45 -1.46 -18.75 -7.57
CA ASP A 45 -1.43 -19.87 -6.62
C ASP A 45 -2.83 -20.34 -6.23
N SER A 46 -3.86 -19.49 -6.35
CA SER A 46 -5.24 -19.86 -6.01
C SER A 46 -6.29 -18.96 -6.66
N PRO A 47 -7.52 -19.47 -6.93
CA PRO A 47 -8.59 -18.67 -7.52
C PRO A 47 -9.07 -17.50 -6.66
N ILE A 48 -9.00 -17.62 -5.34
CA ILE A 48 -9.52 -16.64 -4.39
C ILE A 48 -8.42 -15.71 -3.89
N PHE A 49 -7.23 -16.23 -3.57
CA PHE A 49 -6.17 -15.42 -2.97
C PHE A 49 -5.11 -14.99 -3.99
N GLY A 50 -5.17 -15.46 -5.24
CA GLY A 50 -4.13 -15.16 -6.22
C GLY A 50 -2.76 -15.60 -5.70
N ASN A 51 -1.79 -14.69 -5.76
CA ASN A 51 -0.45 -14.80 -5.20
C ASN A 51 -0.32 -14.25 -3.78
N LEU A 52 -1.40 -13.79 -3.15
CA LEU A 52 -1.34 -13.16 -1.83
C LEU A 52 -0.78 -14.08 -0.75
N LYS A 53 -1.04 -15.40 -0.85
CA LYS A 53 -0.46 -16.37 0.09
C LYS A 53 1.06 -16.36 0.05
N SER A 54 1.65 -16.29 -1.14
CA SER A 54 3.09 -16.20 -1.33
C SER A 54 3.66 -14.89 -0.78
N LEU A 55 2.88 -13.80 -0.85
CA LEU A 55 3.25 -12.48 -0.30
C LEU A 55 3.16 -12.40 1.23
N ILE A 56 2.20 -13.10 1.84
CA ILE A 56 1.98 -13.07 3.30
C ILE A 56 2.87 -14.09 4.03
N LYS A 57 3.16 -15.23 3.39
CA LYS A 57 3.90 -16.33 4.02
C LYS A 57 5.41 -16.06 4.12
N SER A 58 5.96 -15.14 3.32
CA SER A 58 7.37 -14.81 3.37
C SER A 58 7.70 -14.00 4.62
N ASP A 59 8.83 -14.32 5.27
CA ASP A 59 9.33 -13.60 6.45
C ASP A 59 9.58 -12.10 6.19
N SER A 60 9.67 -11.73 4.91
CA SER A 60 9.70 -10.36 4.43
C SER A 60 8.60 -10.17 3.38
N PHE A 61 7.81 -9.11 3.53
CA PHE A 61 6.76 -8.73 2.59
C PHE A 61 7.26 -8.43 1.16
N ILE A 62 8.58 -8.32 0.94
CA ILE A 62 9.18 -7.85 -0.32
C ILE A 62 9.92 -8.99 -1.07
N GLU A 63 10.33 -10.05 -0.39
CA GLU A 63 11.17 -11.10 -0.98
C GLU A 63 10.55 -11.77 -2.22
N PRO A 64 9.27 -12.20 -2.21
CA PRO A 64 8.65 -12.79 -3.40
C PRO A 64 8.65 -11.83 -4.60
N GLN A 65 8.40 -10.54 -4.36
CA GLN A 65 8.40 -9.53 -5.42
C GLN A 65 9.79 -9.33 -6.00
N LEU A 66 10.84 -9.33 -5.18
CA LEU A 66 12.22 -9.25 -5.67
C LEU A 66 12.58 -10.45 -6.55
N GLN A 67 12.17 -11.66 -6.15
CA GLN A 67 12.38 -12.85 -6.96
C GLN A 67 11.63 -12.76 -8.30
N TRP A 68 10.41 -12.24 -8.30
CA TRP A 68 9.65 -12.03 -9.53
C TRP A 68 10.31 -10.99 -10.44
N VAL A 69 10.82 -9.89 -9.88
CA VAL A 69 11.53 -8.87 -10.68
C VAL A 69 12.79 -9.47 -11.32
N ARG A 70 13.57 -10.25 -10.57
CA ARG A 70 14.75 -10.95 -11.11
C ARG A 70 14.40 -11.91 -12.23
N LYS A 71 13.23 -12.55 -12.19
CA LYS A 71 12.80 -13.58 -13.15
C LYS A 71 12.06 -13.02 -14.37
N TYR A 72 11.19 -12.02 -14.17
CA TYR A 72 10.25 -11.53 -15.18
C TYR A 72 10.56 -10.09 -15.64
N GLY A 73 11.51 -9.42 -15.00
CA GLY A 73 11.93 -8.05 -15.33
C GLY A 73 11.25 -6.98 -14.48
N ASN A 74 11.37 -5.72 -14.90
CA ASN A 74 11.01 -4.56 -14.10
C ASN A 74 9.49 -4.27 -14.02
N ILE A 75 8.68 -5.01 -14.76
CA ILE A 75 7.22 -4.90 -14.75
C ILE A 75 6.66 -6.31 -14.63
N VAL A 76 6.09 -6.59 -13.47
CA VAL A 76 5.57 -7.92 -13.15
C VAL A 76 4.07 -7.82 -12.92
N LYS A 77 3.30 -8.67 -13.59
CA LYS A 77 1.88 -8.87 -13.27
C LYS A 77 1.73 -10.01 -12.28
N TYR A 78 1.11 -9.75 -11.14
CA TYR A 78 0.68 -10.79 -10.22
C TYR A 78 -0.83 -10.68 -9.96
N ASN A 79 -1.40 -11.74 -9.41
CA ASN A 79 -2.83 -11.80 -9.13
C ASN A 79 -3.07 -11.53 -7.64
N GLY A 80 -3.85 -10.50 -7.33
CA GLY A 80 -4.27 -10.18 -5.96
C GLY A 80 -5.51 -10.97 -5.51
N LEU A 81 -6.20 -10.45 -4.50
CA LEU A 81 -7.49 -11.01 -4.05
C LEU A 81 -8.49 -11.11 -5.21
N PHE A 82 -9.19 -12.24 -5.25
CA PHE A 82 -10.10 -12.65 -6.31
C PHE A 82 -9.47 -12.56 -7.71
N ASN A 83 -8.19 -12.89 -7.81
CA ASN A 83 -7.38 -12.81 -9.02
C ASN A 83 -7.35 -11.42 -9.69
N LYS A 84 -7.60 -10.34 -8.94
CA LYS A 84 -7.48 -9.01 -9.52
C LYS A 84 -6.05 -8.80 -10.06
N PRO A 85 -5.86 -8.57 -11.37
CA PRO A 85 -4.53 -8.40 -11.93
C PRO A 85 -3.92 -7.11 -11.38
N THR A 86 -2.71 -7.22 -10.87
CA THR A 86 -1.99 -6.13 -10.20
C THR A 86 -0.57 -6.07 -10.75
N LEU A 87 -0.05 -4.85 -10.92
CA LEU A 87 1.30 -4.62 -11.41
C LEU A 87 2.23 -4.31 -10.24
N PHE A 88 3.38 -4.95 -10.25
CA PHE A 88 4.54 -4.56 -9.47
C PHE A 88 5.56 -3.95 -10.43
N VAL A 89 5.84 -2.67 -10.25
CA VAL A 89 6.67 -1.87 -11.16
C VAL A 89 7.91 -1.42 -10.43
N THR A 90 9.08 -1.72 -10.99
CA THR A 90 10.40 -1.26 -10.51
C THR A 90 11.15 -0.43 -11.54
N ASP A 91 10.55 -0.15 -12.70
CA ASP A 91 11.13 0.74 -13.70
C ASP A 91 11.07 2.21 -13.22
N PRO A 92 12.22 2.91 -13.10
CA PRO A 92 12.25 4.26 -12.55
C PRO A 92 11.51 5.29 -13.41
N LYS A 93 11.44 5.11 -14.73
CA LYS A 93 10.72 6.05 -15.61
C LYS A 93 9.21 5.91 -15.39
N ILE A 94 8.71 4.69 -15.27
CA ILE A 94 7.29 4.44 -15.00
C ILE A 94 6.93 4.91 -13.58
N ILE A 95 7.79 4.64 -12.59
CA ILE A 95 7.58 5.15 -11.23
C ILE A 95 7.51 6.68 -11.22
N GLN A 96 8.42 7.37 -11.92
CA GLN A 96 8.38 8.82 -12.07
C GLN A 96 7.08 9.30 -12.73
N GLU A 97 6.62 8.62 -13.78
CA GLU A 97 5.37 8.96 -14.44
C GLU A 97 4.18 8.82 -13.47
N ILE A 98 4.07 7.69 -12.77
CA ILE A 98 2.99 7.40 -11.81
C ILE A 98 3.02 8.37 -10.63
N THR A 99 4.20 8.66 -10.08
CA THR A 99 4.32 9.38 -8.80
C THR A 99 4.45 10.89 -8.94
N LEU A 100 4.90 11.39 -10.10
CA LEU A 100 5.14 12.82 -10.33
C LEU A 100 4.33 13.40 -11.49
N SER A 101 4.35 12.77 -12.67
CA SER A 101 3.76 13.37 -13.88
C SER A 101 2.24 13.20 -13.92
N LYS A 102 1.75 12.04 -13.49
CA LYS A 102 0.35 11.62 -13.56
C LYS A 102 -0.20 11.21 -12.19
N THR A 103 0.33 11.81 -11.11
CA THR A 103 0.01 11.43 -9.71
C THR A 103 -1.48 11.33 -9.41
N TYR A 104 -2.31 12.15 -10.04
CA TYR A 104 -3.75 12.17 -9.79
C TYR A 104 -4.56 11.23 -10.71
N ASP A 105 -3.95 10.66 -11.74
CA ASP A 105 -4.55 9.60 -12.57
C ASP A 105 -4.46 8.25 -11.86
N PHE A 106 -3.48 8.08 -10.98
CA PHE A 106 -3.24 6.87 -10.19
C PHE A 106 -3.72 7.04 -8.74
N VAL A 107 -5.02 6.84 -8.53
CA VAL A 107 -5.67 6.97 -7.22
C VAL A 107 -5.17 5.90 -6.24
N LYS A 108 -4.84 6.30 -5.01
CA LYS A 108 -4.43 5.37 -3.95
C LYS A 108 -5.56 4.39 -3.61
N PRO A 109 -5.24 3.17 -3.15
CA PRO A 109 -6.24 2.26 -2.61
C PRO A 109 -6.99 2.90 -1.43
N PHE A 110 -8.31 2.85 -1.46
CA PHE A 110 -9.14 3.38 -0.38
C PHE A 110 -8.95 2.57 0.92
N SER A 111 -8.72 3.26 2.03
CA SER A 111 -8.54 2.66 3.36
C SER A 111 -9.55 3.21 4.36
N THR A 112 -10.64 2.47 4.59
CA THR A 112 -11.67 2.84 5.56
C THR A 112 -11.12 2.92 6.99
N VAL A 113 -10.27 1.97 7.37
CA VAL A 113 -9.66 1.91 8.70
C VAL A 113 -8.71 3.08 8.89
N GLY A 114 -7.86 3.37 7.90
CA GLY A 114 -6.92 4.49 7.96
C GLY A 114 -7.63 5.84 8.10
N ILE A 115 -8.67 6.08 7.30
CA ILE A 115 -9.45 7.32 7.36
C ILE A 115 -10.20 7.45 8.70
N LYS A 116 -10.69 6.34 9.28
CA LYS A 116 -11.35 6.38 10.60
C LYS A 116 -10.38 6.71 11.74
N LEU A 117 -9.14 6.22 11.68
CA LEU A 117 -8.14 6.41 12.73
C LEU A 117 -7.44 7.77 12.63
N PHE A 118 -7.11 8.22 11.42
CA PHE A 118 -6.26 9.39 11.20
C PHE A 118 -6.97 10.54 10.46
N GLY A 119 -8.25 10.38 10.15
CA GLY A 119 -9.01 11.32 9.33
C GLY A 119 -8.63 11.28 7.84
N ASN A 120 -9.31 12.10 7.04
CA ASN A 120 -8.99 12.27 5.61
C ASN A 120 -7.86 13.30 5.41
N GLY A 121 -6.70 13.04 6.04
CA GLY A 121 -5.50 13.86 5.92
C GLY A 121 -4.67 13.53 4.67
N LEU A 122 -3.49 14.17 4.54
CA LEU A 122 -2.67 14.13 3.32
C LEU A 122 -2.34 12.71 2.84
N LEU A 123 -2.23 11.76 3.77
CA LEU A 123 -1.97 10.34 3.45
C LEU A 123 -3.12 9.72 2.63
N PHE A 124 -4.38 10.03 2.95
CA PHE A 124 -5.57 9.41 2.37
C PHE A 124 -6.34 10.29 1.40
N ALA A 125 -6.17 11.62 1.50
CA ALA A 125 -6.82 12.57 0.61
C ALA A 125 -6.35 12.36 -0.84
N GLU A 126 -7.26 12.64 -1.77
CA GLU A 126 -7.07 12.52 -3.22
C GLU A 126 -7.49 13.78 -3.96
N GLY A 127 -7.01 13.93 -5.20
CA GLY A 127 -7.40 15.04 -6.08
C GLY A 127 -7.21 16.43 -5.47
N ASP A 128 -8.25 17.25 -5.53
CA ASP A 128 -8.18 18.66 -5.10
C ASP A 128 -8.09 18.84 -3.58
N ASP A 129 -8.64 17.90 -2.80
CA ASP A 129 -8.46 17.89 -1.34
C ASP A 129 -6.98 17.66 -1.00
N HIS A 130 -6.34 16.68 -1.66
CA HIS A 130 -4.91 16.44 -1.49
C HIS A 130 -4.07 17.67 -1.89
N LYS A 131 -4.38 18.30 -3.04
CA LYS A 131 -3.68 19.52 -3.49
C LYS A 131 -3.80 20.65 -2.47
N ARG A 132 -5.01 20.89 -1.95
CA ARG A 132 -5.27 21.93 -0.95
C ARG A 132 -4.49 21.68 0.34
N GLN A 133 -4.59 20.47 0.88
CA GLN A 133 -3.88 20.09 2.12
C GLN A 133 -2.37 20.20 1.95
N ARG A 134 -1.82 19.70 0.83
CA ARG A 134 -0.38 19.79 0.53
C ARG A 134 0.09 21.23 0.45
N LYS A 135 -0.66 22.11 -0.24
CA LYS A 135 -0.34 23.54 -0.34
C LYS A 135 -0.31 24.22 1.03
N MET A 136 -1.25 23.87 1.91
CA MET A 136 -1.32 24.41 3.27
C MET A 136 -0.19 23.90 4.17
N MET A 137 0.22 22.64 4.04
CA MET A 137 1.25 22.02 4.88
C MET A 137 2.69 22.34 4.44
N ASN A 138 2.95 22.46 3.14
CA ASN A 138 4.31 22.64 2.61
C ASN A 138 5.14 23.76 3.28
N PRO A 139 4.57 24.94 3.66
CA PRO A 139 5.33 25.97 4.35
C PRO A 139 5.99 25.50 5.65
N ALA A 140 5.35 24.63 6.44
CA ALA A 140 5.93 24.11 7.67
C ALA A 140 7.23 23.30 7.42
N PHE A 141 7.39 22.75 6.22
CA PHE A 141 8.57 22.00 5.79
C PHE A 141 9.52 22.82 4.92
N ALA A 142 9.37 24.15 4.89
CA ALA A 142 10.34 25.03 4.24
C ALA A 142 11.67 25.01 4.99
N TYR A 143 12.77 25.22 4.26
CA TYR A 143 14.13 25.17 4.80
C TYR A 143 14.33 26.06 6.05
N SER A 144 13.76 27.28 6.05
CA SER A 144 13.84 28.19 7.20
C SER A 144 13.23 27.58 8.46
N ASN A 145 12.05 26.97 8.33
CA ASN A 145 11.30 26.41 9.45
C ASN A 145 11.95 25.12 9.97
N ILE A 146 12.49 24.29 9.07
CA ILE A 146 13.28 23.11 9.47
C ILE A 146 14.54 23.55 10.24
N LYS A 147 15.20 24.63 9.80
CA LYS A 147 16.41 25.14 10.46
C LYS A 147 16.13 25.58 11.90
N GLU A 148 14.95 26.12 12.18
CA GLU A 148 14.52 26.50 13.53
C GLU A 148 14.33 25.29 14.46
N MET A 149 14.09 24.09 13.92
CA MET A 149 13.95 22.86 14.71
C MET A 149 15.30 22.23 15.12
N VAL A 150 16.42 22.65 14.50
CA VAL A 150 17.75 22.07 14.74
C VAL A 150 18.16 22.04 16.22
N PRO A 151 17.93 23.09 17.03
CA PRO A 151 18.21 23.05 18.47
C PRO A 151 17.47 21.92 19.20
N THR A 152 16.21 21.65 18.83
CA THR A 152 15.42 20.53 19.38
C THR A 152 16.04 19.19 19.00
N PHE A 153 16.45 19.02 17.73
CA PHE A 153 17.10 17.79 17.28
C PHE A 153 18.38 17.52 18.08
N ILE A 154 19.25 18.54 18.24
CA ILE A 154 20.50 18.42 19.01
C ILE A 154 20.22 18.05 20.46
N ARG A 155 19.24 18.71 21.09
CA ARG A 155 18.86 18.45 22.48
C ARG A 155 18.38 17.01 22.68
N VAL A 156 17.43 16.54 21.85
CA VAL A 156 16.88 15.19 21.97
C VAL A 156 17.92 14.13 21.60
N SER A 157 18.75 14.37 20.58
CA SER A 157 19.87 13.48 20.25
C SER A 157 20.91 13.39 21.36
N SER A 158 21.16 14.47 22.10
CA SER A 158 22.06 14.45 23.26
C SER A 158 21.49 13.60 24.41
N ILE A 159 20.17 13.64 24.63
CA ILE A 159 19.49 12.76 25.58
C ILE A 159 19.63 11.30 25.15
N LEU A 160 19.35 11.00 23.88
CA LEU A 160 19.52 9.66 23.32
C LEU A 160 20.94 9.13 23.53
N LYS A 161 21.94 9.98 23.24
CA LYS A 161 23.35 9.64 23.47
C LYS A 161 23.61 9.26 24.93
N GLY A 162 23.15 10.08 25.88
CA GLY A 162 23.33 9.81 27.31
C GLY A 162 22.65 8.52 27.78
N LEU A 163 21.47 8.19 27.22
CA LEU A 163 20.79 6.92 27.50
C LEU A 163 21.62 5.73 27.02
N ILE A 164 22.16 5.80 25.80
CA ILE A 164 23.01 4.73 25.24
C ILE A 164 24.31 4.60 26.04
N GLU A 165 24.96 5.71 26.42
CA GLU A 165 26.17 5.68 27.26
C GLU A 165 25.90 5.03 28.62
N ASN A 166 24.74 5.28 29.22
CA ASN A 166 24.37 4.66 30.49
C ASN A 166 24.22 3.13 30.36
N GLU A 167 23.57 2.64 29.30
CA GLU A 167 23.46 1.19 29.03
C GLU A 167 24.84 0.54 28.86
N ILE A 168 25.75 1.20 28.13
CA ILE A 168 27.13 0.73 27.94
C ILE A 168 27.86 0.67 29.29
N ASN A 169 27.75 1.71 30.11
CA ASN A 169 28.40 1.79 31.42
C ASN A 169 27.87 0.74 32.42
N GLN A 170 26.62 0.29 32.26
CA GLN A 170 26.05 -0.81 33.04
C GLN A 170 26.55 -2.19 32.58
N GLY A 171 27.38 -2.25 31.54
CA GLY A 171 27.97 -3.49 31.01
C GLY A 171 27.09 -4.21 30.00
N ASN A 172 26.03 -3.56 29.47
CA ASN A 172 25.16 -4.18 28.47
C ASN A 172 25.90 -4.27 27.12
N SER A 173 26.16 -5.49 26.66
CA SER A 173 26.88 -5.77 25.40
C SER A 173 25.97 -5.84 24.18
N ASN A 174 24.66 -5.90 24.37
CA ASN A 174 23.66 -5.92 23.30
C ASN A 174 22.51 -4.98 23.64
N ILE A 175 22.40 -3.87 22.91
CA ILE A 175 21.44 -2.81 23.17
C ILE A 175 20.44 -2.75 22.01
N ASN A 176 19.16 -2.99 22.29
CA ASN A 176 18.09 -2.79 21.31
C ASN A 176 17.77 -1.30 21.16
N LEU A 177 18.21 -0.69 20.06
CA LEU A 177 18.01 0.74 19.79
C LEU A 177 16.60 1.12 19.31
N THR A 178 15.79 0.15 18.87
CA THR A 178 14.44 0.39 18.31
C THR A 178 13.53 1.23 19.24
N PRO A 179 13.38 0.90 20.54
CA PRO A 179 12.57 1.71 21.45
C PRO A 179 13.15 3.10 21.68
N TYR A 180 14.48 3.24 21.71
CA TYR A 180 15.15 4.52 21.91
C TYR A 180 14.91 5.44 20.72
N ILE A 181 15.17 4.96 19.50
CA ILE A 181 14.98 5.73 18.26
C ILE A 181 13.50 6.09 18.09
N SER A 182 12.57 5.17 18.36
CA SER A 182 11.13 5.46 18.27
C SER A 182 10.71 6.59 19.21
N LYS A 183 11.19 6.58 20.47
CA LYS A 183 10.91 7.65 21.44
C LYS A 183 11.58 8.97 21.06
N THR A 184 12.85 8.92 20.66
CA THR A 184 13.59 10.11 20.17
C THR A 184 12.90 10.74 18.97
N ALA A 185 12.44 9.93 18.01
CA ALA A 185 11.68 10.43 16.88
C ALA A 185 10.40 11.11 17.35
N LEU A 186 9.63 10.49 18.25
CA LEU A 186 8.40 11.08 18.79
C LEU A 186 8.65 12.38 19.59
N ASP A 187 9.75 12.48 20.32
CA ASP A 187 10.12 13.71 21.06
C ASP A 187 10.56 14.85 20.12
N ILE A 188 10.91 14.52 18.88
CA ILE A 188 11.36 15.45 17.85
C ILE A 188 10.18 16.08 17.07
N ILE A 189 9.09 15.33 16.85
CA ILE A 189 7.90 15.75 16.06
C ILE A 189 6.74 16.12 16.97
#